data_AF-A0A9D5HZ34-F1
#
_entry.id   AF-A0A9D5HZ34-F1
#
_cell.length_a   1.000
_cell.length_b   1.000
_cell.length_c   1.000
_cell.angle_alpha   90.00
_cell.angle_beta   90.00
_cell.angle_gamma   90.00
#
_symmetry.space_group_name_H-M   'P 1'
#
loop_
_entity.id
_entity.type
_entity.pdbx_description
1 polymer ?
#
loop_
_entity_poly.entity_id
_entity_poly.type
_entity_poly.pdbx_seq_one_letter_code
_entity_poly.pdbx_strand_id
1 'polypeptide(L)'
;MEGKDVLSTDSEVEDRFMSQGFSDSDSQSDGEEEFMPSFDQGEEGDGDDDEIDINIRGGEDNTFGPHGLRVTSEDLDTIKSRVESIVEYLDNRGAGRKLAELGGSDSRKVSRSDLLAKLADDVSMIYGYNTELTNYILGLFSPKEAMSFFEANENKRPLTIRTNMLKSRRRDLAQKLISRGANVDPTGEWTKVGLTVYSSSVPIGATPEYLAGHYMIQSASSLIPVMALAPQPGEKILDMAAAPGGKTTYIGQLMKNSGILYANDLRKDRCTALIANLHRMGINNSIVVNMDGKELGSFLPKLDRVLLDAPCTGLGIIARDPSVKVKRSIKELAQHSLLQKELLKAAVDMVDANSKTGGYIVYSTCSISIEENEMVIDYILRSRNVKLVPLGVEIGSNGISKFREHRFNPTISTYTRRIYPHINNMDGFFVAKLKKISNDIPKHIKKDRNKSNNYIKTWGKERWTNDLIQNIGSGTEETNTSPPDSDTSKVIPTKKSKNKPGKRDRMLLKSLKESTGNPDSHNLGKKPRTKAS
;
A
#
# COMPACT_ATOMS: atom_id res chain seq x y z
N MET A 1 -55.66 -3.83 -28.84
CA MET A 1 -56.04 -3.94 -30.25
C MET A 1 -55.03 -3.11 -31.04
N GLU A 2 -54.08 -3.73 -31.75
CA GLU A 2 -54.24 -4.41 -33.05
C GLU A 2 -54.21 -3.41 -34.22
N GLY A 3 -53.48 -3.65 -35.31
CA GLY A 3 -52.47 -4.71 -35.48
C GLY A 3 -52.24 -5.11 -36.92
N LYS A 4 -50.97 -5.01 -37.36
CA LYS A 4 -50.45 -5.31 -38.70
C LYS A 4 -50.98 -4.40 -39.81
N ASP A 5 -50.05 -4.00 -40.67
CA ASP A 5 -50.30 -4.09 -42.11
C ASP A 5 -49.08 -4.77 -42.76
N VAL A 6 -49.27 -5.38 -43.93
CA VAL A 6 -48.23 -6.17 -44.61
C VAL A 6 -48.21 -5.79 -46.08
N LEU A 7 -47.06 -5.31 -46.58
CA LEU A 7 -46.84 -5.17 -48.01
C LEU A 7 -45.38 -5.43 -48.38
N SER A 8 -45.19 -6.41 -49.24
CA SER A 8 -43.96 -6.71 -49.97
C SER A 8 -43.92 -5.95 -51.29
N THR A 9 -42.74 -5.57 -51.76
CA THR A 9 -42.48 -5.34 -53.19
C THR A 9 -41.00 -5.45 -53.47
N ASP A 10 -40.61 -6.40 -54.31
CA ASP A 10 -39.29 -6.43 -54.93
C ASP A 10 -39.21 -5.38 -56.04
N SER A 11 -38.01 -4.85 -56.28
CA SER A 11 -37.68 -4.19 -57.55
C SER A 11 -36.18 -4.24 -57.80
N GLU A 12 -35.78 -5.11 -58.73
CA GLU A 12 -34.44 -5.10 -59.32
C GLU A 12 -34.36 -3.98 -60.35
N VAL A 13 -33.24 -3.26 -60.40
CA VAL A 13 -32.87 -2.40 -61.53
C VAL A 13 -31.37 -2.57 -61.76
N GLU A 14 -31.01 -3.22 -62.88
CA GLU A 14 -29.66 -3.10 -63.42
C GLU A 14 -29.45 -1.69 -63.98
N ASP A 15 -28.24 -1.15 -63.90
CA ASP A 15 -27.72 -0.28 -64.94
C ASP A 15 -26.21 -0.51 -65.16
N ARG A 16 -25.68 -0.16 -66.34
CA ARG A 16 -24.44 -0.75 -66.90
C ARG A 16 -23.47 0.29 -67.52
N PHE A 17 -22.30 -0.20 -67.98
CA PHE A 17 -21.29 0.47 -68.84
C PHE A 17 -20.39 1.53 -68.10
N MET A 18 -19.09 1.75 -68.41
CA MET A 18 -18.12 1.11 -69.33
C MET A 18 -16.64 1.49 -69.04
N SER A 19 -15.69 0.94 -69.85
CA SER A 19 -14.25 1.28 -70.02
C SER A 19 -13.30 0.99 -68.83
N GLN A 20 -12.19 0.22 -68.95
CA GLN A 20 -10.96 0.33 -69.79
C GLN A 20 -9.97 1.44 -69.31
N GLY A 21 -8.66 1.21 -69.14
CA GLY A 21 -7.89 -0.05 -69.10
C GLY A 21 -6.35 0.10 -69.23
N PHE A 22 -5.59 -0.87 -68.69
CA PHE A 22 -4.17 -1.25 -68.95
C PHE A 22 -2.97 -0.30 -68.68
N SER A 23 -1.80 -0.92 -68.44
CA SER A 23 -0.42 -0.38 -68.28
C SER A 23 -0.13 0.53 -67.05
N ASP A 24 1.07 0.64 -66.45
CA ASP A 24 2.32 -0.17 -66.33
C ASP A 24 3.22 0.56 -65.26
N SER A 25 4.36 0.10 -64.70
CA SER A 25 5.26 -1.08 -64.82
C SER A 25 6.01 -1.36 -63.49
N ASP A 26 6.72 -2.50 -63.41
CA ASP A 26 7.94 -2.83 -62.62
C ASP A 26 8.36 -2.04 -61.35
N SER A 27 8.58 -2.77 -60.25
CA SER A 27 9.73 -2.52 -59.35
C SER A 27 10.16 -3.77 -58.57
N GLN A 28 11.48 -3.94 -58.48
CA GLN A 28 12.26 -5.12 -58.07
C GLN A 28 11.87 -5.78 -56.73
N SER A 29 12.00 -7.12 -56.70
CA SER A 29 12.06 -7.92 -55.48
C SER A 29 13.52 -8.18 -55.07
N ASP A 30 13.89 -7.78 -53.85
CA ASP A 30 15.00 -8.38 -53.09
C ASP A 30 14.42 -9.06 -51.84
N GLY A 31 14.98 -10.20 -51.44
CA GLY A 31 14.47 -11.03 -50.35
C GLY A 31 15.42 -11.10 -49.15
N GLU A 32 14.86 -11.38 -47.98
CA GLU A 32 15.61 -11.79 -46.78
C GLU A 32 15.04 -13.14 -46.29
N GLU A 33 15.93 -14.06 -45.90
CA GLU A 33 15.63 -15.49 -45.75
C GLU A 33 15.18 -15.88 -44.32
N GLU A 34 14.34 -16.91 -44.21
CA GLU A 34 13.98 -17.51 -42.92
C GLU A 34 15.12 -18.40 -42.38
N PHE A 35 15.79 -17.96 -41.32
CA PHE A 35 16.93 -18.68 -40.75
C PHE A 35 16.51 -19.79 -39.76
N MET A 36 16.31 -21.01 -40.27
CA MET A 36 16.25 -22.23 -39.44
C MET A 36 17.64 -22.89 -39.33
N PRO A 37 18.17 -23.15 -38.12
CA PRO A 37 19.37 -23.98 -37.97
C PRO A 37 19.03 -25.46 -38.20
N SER A 38 19.75 -26.10 -39.14
CA SER A 38 19.62 -27.51 -39.44
C SER A 38 20.31 -28.41 -38.40
N PHE A 39 19.87 -29.66 -38.32
CA PHE A 39 20.67 -30.73 -37.71
C PHE A 39 21.96 -30.95 -38.52
N ASP A 40 23.00 -31.43 -37.85
CA ASP A 40 24.14 -32.08 -38.47
C ASP A 40 24.41 -33.42 -37.74
N GLN A 41 24.96 -34.41 -38.43
CA GLN A 41 25.23 -35.75 -37.90
C GLN A 41 26.70 -36.11 -38.15
N GLY A 42 27.48 -36.16 -37.06
CA GLY A 42 28.85 -36.68 -37.04
C GLY A 42 28.90 -37.99 -36.25
N GLU A 43 29.74 -38.92 -36.68
CA GLU A 43 29.69 -40.33 -36.28
C GLU A 43 30.42 -40.66 -34.96
N GLU A 44 30.28 -41.93 -34.57
CA GLU A 44 30.63 -42.54 -33.28
C GLU A 44 32.15 -42.61 -32.99
N GLY A 45 32.49 -42.73 -31.71
CA GLY A 45 33.84 -43.05 -31.22
C GLY A 45 33.77 -43.55 -29.77
N ASP A 46 34.41 -44.69 -29.49
CA ASP A 46 34.24 -45.45 -28.24
C ASP A 46 34.91 -44.82 -27.01
N GLY A 47 34.29 -45.07 -25.84
CA GLY A 47 34.97 -45.55 -24.63
C GLY A 47 35.84 -44.60 -23.80
N ASP A 48 35.38 -44.29 -22.58
CA ASP A 48 36.07 -44.74 -21.35
C ASP A 48 35.15 -44.56 -20.12
N ASP A 49 35.12 -45.56 -19.22
CA ASP A 49 34.32 -45.56 -17.98
C ASP A 49 35.12 -44.95 -16.81
N ASP A 50 35.06 -43.63 -16.63
CA ASP A 50 35.63 -42.96 -15.45
C ASP A 50 34.69 -43.08 -14.23
N GLU A 51 34.95 -44.07 -13.36
CA GLU A 51 34.32 -44.15 -12.03
C GLU A 51 34.73 -42.93 -11.17
N ILE A 52 33.82 -41.95 -11.03
CA ILE A 52 34.03 -40.82 -10.10
C ILE A 52 33.87 -41.31 -8.66
N ASP A 53 35.00 -41.77 -8.09
CA ASP A 53 35.14 -42.28 -6.73
C ASP A 53 34.77 -41.22 -5.67
N ILE A 54 33.52 -41.26 -5.17
CA ILE A 54 33.00 -40.31 -4.18
C ILE A 54 33.60 -40.61 -2.81
N ASN A 55 34.85 -40.16 -2.61
CA ASN A 55 35.64 -40.37 -1.41
C ASN A 55 35.04 -39.63 -0.19
N ILE A 56 34.13 -40.31 0.55
CA ILE A 56 33.45 -39.74 1.72
C ILE A 56 34.48 -39.42 2.82
N ARG A 57 34.87 -38.15 2.90
CA ARG A 57 35.66 -37.57 3.99
C ARG A 57 34.84 -36.48 4.67
N GLY A 58 34.33 -36.78 5.86
CA GLY A 58 33.54 -35.84 6.64
C GLY A 58 34.35 -34.62 7.08
N GLY A 59 33.80 -33.42 6.87
CA GLY A 59 34.42 -32.15 7.25
C GLY A 59 33.59 -30.93 6.86
N GLU A 60 32.82 -30.43 7.82
CA GLU A 60 32.16 -29.10 7.83
C GLU A 60 31.24 -28.74 6.64
N ASP A 61 30.00 -29.25 6.67
CA ASP A 61 28.91 -28.91 5.75
C ASP A 61 28.61 -27.39 5.66
N ASN A 62 29.15 -26.71 4.64
CA ASN A 62 28.75 -25.39 4.17
C ASN A 62 28.79 -25.29 2.63
N THR A 63 28.20 -26.26 1.94
CA THR A 63 28.02 -26.19 0.48
C THR A 63 26.96 -25.15 0.09
N PHE A 64 27.37 -24.18 -0.72
CA PHE A 64 26.47 -23.23 -1.37
C PHE A 64 25.96 -23.83 -2.69
N GLY A 65 24.63 -23.91 -2.86
CA GLY A 65 24.03 -24.31 -4.13
C GLY A 65 24.21 -23.25 -5.23
N PRO A 66 23.91 -23.57 -6.50
CA PRO A 66 24.15 -22.70 -7.67
C PRO A 66 23.36 -21.37 -7.69
N HIS A 67 22.57 -21.09 -6.66
CA HIS A 67 21.85 -19.82 -6.45
C HIS A 67 22.18 -19.14 -5.10
N GLY A 68 23.27 -19.53 -4.44
CA GLY A 68 23.73 -18.92 -3.17
C GLY A 68 22.93 -19.33 -1.94
N LEU A 69 21.94 -20.22 -2.08
CA LEU A 69 21.25 -20.86 -0.97
C LEU A 69 22.19 -21.86 -0.29
N ARG A 70 22.24 -21.84 1.05
CA ARG A 70 22.82 -22.92 1.84
C ARG A 70 21.98 -24.19 1.66
N VAL A 71 22.62 -25.31 1.37
CA VAL A 71 22.00 -26.63 1.45
C VAL A 71 22.67 -27.37 2.59
N THR A 72 22.00 -27.46 3.74
CA THR A 72 22.38 -28.40 4.81
C THR A 72 21.83 -29.78 4.50
N SER A 73 22.52 -30.80 4.99
CA SER A 73 22.14 -32.21 4.95
C SER A 73 20.97 -32.59 5.89
N GLU A 74 20.25 -31.60 6.45
CA GLU A 74 19.21 -31.81 7.45
C GLU A 74 17.84 -32.10 6.80
N ASP A 75 17.18 -33.19 7.21
CA ASP A 75 15.83 -33.54 6.75
C ASP A 75 14.82 -32.40 7.02
N LEU A 76 14.05 -32.02 6.01
CA LEU A 76 13.08 -30.91 6.09
C LEU A 76 12.10 -31.05 7.26
N ASP A 77 11.73 -32.27 7.65
CA ASP A 77 10.80 -32.51 8.77
C ASP A 77 11.45 -32.26 10.15
N THR A 78 12.77 -32.44 10.27
CA THR A 78 13.52 -32.01 11.47
C THR A 78 13.57 -30.48 11.56
N ILE A 79 13.69 -29.79 10.42
CA ILE A 79 13.67 -28.32 10.36
C ILE A 79 12.27 -27.80 10.72
N LYS A 80 11.19 -28.43 10.24
CA LYS A 80 9.80 -28.10 10.65
C LYS A 80 9.59 -28.27 12.15
N SER A 81 9.93 -29.42 12.73
CA SER A 81 9.77 -29.69 14.16
C SER A 81 10.62 -28.74 15.03
N ARG A 82 11.80 -28.35 14.53
CA ARG A 82 12.65 -27.31 15.13
C ARG A 82 11.99 -25.93 15.10
N VAL A 83 11.39 -25.54 13.98
CA VAL A 83 10.64 -24.29 13.83
C VAL A 83 9.45 -24.24 14.78
N GLU A 84 8.63 -25.30 14.85
CA GLU A 84 7.51 -25.43 15.79
C GLU A 84 7.97 -25.25 17.25
N SER A 85 9.03 -25.97 17.64
CA SER A 85 9.63 -25.92 18.98
C SER A 85 10.12 -24.52 19.35
N ILE A 86 10.78 -23.83 18.40
CA ILE A 86 11.27 -22.45 18.60
C ILE A 86 10.07 -21.48 18.70
N VAL A 87 9.04 -21.63 17.87
CA VAL A 87 7.85 -20.77 17.87
C VAL A 87 7.07 -20.92 19.17
N GLU A 88 6.84 -22.13 19.66
CA GLU A 88 6.19 -22.37 20.96
C GLU A 88 6.99 -21.72 22.10
N TYR A 89 8.31 -21.95 22.16
CA TYR A 89 9.18 -21.36 23.17
C TYR A 89 9.19 -19.81 23.13
N LEU A 90 9.12 -19.22 21.93
CA LEU A 90 9.13 -17.76 21.76
C LEU A 90 7.77 -17.09 22.03
N ASP A 91 6.66 -17.83 22.01
CA ASP A 91 5.31 -17.35 22.33
C ASP A 91 4.96 -17.56 23.81
N ASN A 92 5.34 -18.70 24.41
CA ASN A 92 5.17 -19.05 25.83
C ASN A 92 6.10 -18.24 26.77
N ARG A 93 5.86 -16.93 26.85
CA ARG A 93 6.63 -15.94 27.63
C ARG A 93 6.93 -16.35 29.07
N GLY A 94 8.10 -16.95 29.29
CA GLY A 94 8.66 -17.19 30.63
C GLY A 94 8.34 -18.55 31.24
N ALA A 95 7.79 -19.51 30.48
CA ALA A 95 7.70 -20.91 30.90
C ALA A 95 9.09 -21.59 30.87
N GLY A 96 9.95 -21.25 31.84
CA GLY A 96 11.36 -21.66 31.84
C GLY A 96 11.59 -23.14 32.15
N ARG A 97 11.35 -24.04 31.18
CA ARG A 97 11.86 -25.44 31.10
C ARG A 97 11.49 -26.10 29.74
N LYS A 98 12.39 -26.03 28.75
CA LYS A 98 12.64 -27.00 27.64
C LYS A 98 13.45 -26.34 26.51
N LEU A 99 14.71 -26.01 26.80
CA LEU A 99 15.73 -25.74 25.78
C LEU A 99 17.05 -26.45 26.17
N ALA A 100 16.91 -27.69 26.65
CA ALA A 100 18.01 -28.57 27.07
C ALA A 100 18.22 -29.75 26.11
N GLU A 101 17.29 -29.96 25.16
CA GLU A 101 17.25 -31.11 24.24
C GLU A 101 17.71 -30.71 22.81
N LEU A 102 17.85 -29.40 22.52
CA LEU A 102 18.29 -28.83 21.23
C LEU A 102 19.74 -28.32 21.24
N GLY A 103 20.50 -28.56 22.31
CA GLY A 103 21.88 -28.11 22.47
C GLY A 103 22.76 -29.20 23.05
N GLY A 104 23.62 -29.79 22.21
CA GLY A 104 24.57 -30.82 22.64
C GLY A 104 25.66 -30.25 23.56
N SER A 105 25.68 -30.68 24.81
CA SER A 105 26.78 -30.55 25.79
C SER A 105 27.33 -29.16 26.21
N ASP A 106 27.24 -28.08 25.42
CA ASP A 106 27.73 -26.74 25.79
C ASP A 106 26.59 -25.78 26.14
N SER A 107 26.36 -25.56 27.44
CA SER A 107 25.17 -24.90 27.99
C SER A 107 25.21 -23.36 28.00
N ARG A 108 25.55 -22.77 26.85
CA ARG A 108 25.39 -21.32 26.65
C ARG A 108 23.91 -20.95 26.67
N LYS A 109 23.58 -19.86 27.36
CA LYS A 109 22.23 -19.28 27.37
C LYS A 109 21.93 -18.66 26.00
N VAL A 110 21.37 -19.46 25.09
CA VAL A 110 20.92 -19.03 23.75
C VAL A 110 20.02 -17.80 23.91
N SER A 111 20.38 -16.69 23.25
CA SER A 111 19.63 -15.45 23.39
C SER A 111 18.38 -15.48 22.52
N ARG A 112 17.38 -14.65 22.86
CA ARG A 112 16.17 -14.52 22.02
C ARG A 112 16.50 -14.04 20.60
N SER A 113 17.56 -13.25 20.44
CA SER A 113 18.09 -12.84 19.13
C SER A 113 18.58 -14.03 18.32
N ASP A 114 19.33 -14.96 18.93
CA ASP A 114 19.90 -16.11 18.23
C ASP A 114 18.80 -17.10 17.80
N LEU A 115 17.78 -17.30 18.65
CA LEU A 115 16.60 -18.10 18.31
C LEU A 115 15.77 -17.46 17.18
N LEU A 116 15.65 -16.13 17.14
CA LEU A 116 14.95 -15.43 16.06
C LEU A 116 15.75 -15.45 14.76
N ALA A 117 17.08 -15.37 14.82
CA ALA A 117 17.95 -15.53 13.65
C ALA A 117 17.86 -16.96 13.09
N LYS A 118 17.98 -17.99 13.94
CA LYS A 118 17.84 -19.39 13.50
C LYS A 118 16.43 -19.67 12.94
N LEU A 119 15.38 -19.12 13.55
CA LEU A 119 14.02 -19.19 13.01
C LEU A 119 13.91 -18.52 11.64
N ALA A 120 14.60 -17.40 11.41
CA ALA A 120 14.59 -16.70 10.12
C ALA A 120 15.33 -17.51 9.03
N ASP A 121 16.43 -18.18 9.37
CA ASP A 121 17.17 -19.06 8.47
C ASP A 121 16.38 -20.34 8.15
N ASP A 122 15.83 -21.01 9.18
CA ASP A 122 15.01 -22.22 9.01
C ASP A 122 13.75 -21.94 8.16
N VAL A 123 13.06 -20.82 8.40
CA VAL A 123 11.88 -20.39 7.61
C VAL A 123 12.27 -19.91 6.20
N SER A 124 13.44 -19.28 6.03
CA SER A 124 13.99 -18.94 4.72
C SER A 124 14.19 -20.19 3.87
N MET A 125 14.74 -21.26 4.46
CA MET A 125 14.98 -22.54 3.80
C MET A 125 13.68 -23.29 3.48
N ILE A 126 12.71 -23.39 4.40
CA ILE A 126 11.44 -24.10 4.15
C ILE A 126 10.60 -23.41 3.07
N TYR A 127 10.49 -22.08 3.12
CA TYR A 127 9.52 -21.33 2.29
C TYR A 127 10.15 -20.60 1.09
N GLY A 128 11.47 -20.63 0.91
CA GLY A 128 12.16 -19.98 -0.23
C GLY A 128 12.12 -18.45 -0.19
N TYR A 129 12.23 -17.86 1.00
CA TYR A 129 12.27 -16.40 1.20
C TYR A 129 13.70 -15.88 1.36
N ASN A 130 13.99 -14.68 0.86
CA ASN A 130 15.19 -13.93 1.21
C ASN A 130 15.26 -13.72 2.75
N THR A 131 16.39 -14.02 3.39
CA THR A 131 16.58 -13.89 4.84
C THR A 131 16.35 -12.47 5.36
N GLU A 132 16.64 -11.42 4.58
CA GLU A 132 16.26 -10.03 4.92
C GLU A 132 14.74 -9.90 5.10
N LEU A 133 13.96 -10.49 4.20
CA LEU A 133 12.51 -10.41 4.16
C LEU A 133 11.88 -11.30 5.25
N THR A 134 12.45 -12.48 5.52
CA THR A 134 12.01 -13.33 6.65
C THR A 134 12.21 -12.61 7.98
N ASN A 135 13.39 -12.01 8.21
CA ASN A 135 13.66 -11.20 9.40
C ASN A 135 12.75 -9.96 9.50
N TYR A 136 12.38 -9.36 8.36
CA TYR A 136 11.43 -8.26 8.33
C TYR A 136 10.02 -8.71 8.76
N ILE A 137 9.51 -9.83 8.23
CA ILE A 137 8.18 -10.39 8.53
C ILE A 137 8.09 -10.89 9.99
N LEU A 138 9.09 -11.63 10.47
CA LEU A 138 9.23 -12.02 11.88
C LEU A 138 9.34 -10.80 12.82
N GLY A 139 9.73 -9.65 12.27
CA GLY A 139 9.77 -8.37 12.96
C GLY A 139 8.47 -7.55 12.89
N LEU A 140 7.46 -7.97 12.14
CA LEU A 140 6.13 -7.34 12.05
C LEU A 140 5.10 -8.00 12.99
N PHE A 141 5.10 -9.33 13.07
CA PHE A 141 4.09 -10.16 13.73
C PHE A 141 4.61 -10.79 15.03
N SER A 142 3.77 -11.55 15.75
CA SER A 142 4.29 -12.54 16.71
C SER A 142 4.91 -13.73 15.96
N PRO A 143 5.82 -14.52 16.55
CA PRO A 143 6.39 -15.70 15.87
C PRO A 143 5.32 -16.66 15.35
N LYS A 144 4.28 -16.90 16.15
CA LYS A 144 3.14 -17.75 15.81
C LYS A 144 2.29 -17.17 14.66
N GLU A 145 2.02 -15.87 14.68
CA GLU A 145 1.28 -15.20 13.61
C GLU A 145 2.11 -15.12 12.31
N ALA A 146 3.42 -14.96 12.41
CA ALA A 146 4.33 -14.99 11.27
C ALA A 146 4.31 -16.35 10.56
N MET A 147 4.33 -17.47 11.30
CA MET A 147 4.19 -18.81 10.71
C MET A 147 2.88 -18.94 9.91
N SER A 148 1.75 -18.58 10.51
CA SER A 148 0.46 -18.58 9.80
C SER A 148 0.45 -17.66 8.57
N PHE A 149 1.20 -16.54 8.57
CA PHE A 149 1.37 -15.70 7.39
C PHE A 149 2.20 -16.39 6.28
N PHE A 150 3.27 -17.12 6.62
CA PHE A 150 4.04 -17.90 5.65
C PHE A 150 3.20 -19.06 5.08
N GLU A 151 2.63 -19.90 5.94
CA GLU A 151 1.73 -21.02 5.59
C GLU A 151 0.57 -20.57 4.69
N ALA A 152 -0.08 -19.46 5.03
CA ALA A 152 -1.17 -18.92 4.24
C ALA A 152 -0.71 -18.56 2.81
N ASN A 153 0.52 -18.07 2.61
CA ASN A 153 1.00 -17.61 1.31
C ASN A 153 1.39 -18.71 0.33
N GLU A 154 1.65 -19.93 0.79
CA GLU A 154 1.81 -21.09 -0.11
C GLU A 154 0.45 -21.60 -0.63
N ASN A 155 -0.63 -21.31 0.10
CA ASN A 155 -1.98 -21.70 -0.28
C ASN A 155 -2.56 -20.75 -1.35
N LYS A 156 -2.98 -21.33 -2.50
CA LYS A 156 -3.60 -20.59 -3.61
C LYS A 156 -4.86 -19.85 -3.15
N ARG A 157 -4.91 -18.54 -3.40
CA ARG A 157 -6.07 -17.70 -3.05
C ARG A 157 -7.29 -18.02 -3.93
N PRO A 158 -8.51 -17.92 -3.39
CA PRO A 158 -9.73 -18.15 -4.16
C PRO A 158 -9.89 -17.13 -5.31
N LEU A 159 -10.35 -17.61 -6.47
CA LEU A 159 -10.59 -16.75 -7.62
C LEU A 159 -11.79 -15.84 -7.36
N THR A 160 -11.62 -14.54 -7.56
CA THR A 160 -12.66 -13.54 -7.30
C THR A 160 -12.93 -12.70 -8.54
N ILE A 161 -14.22 -12.40 -8.77
CA ILE A 161 -14.70 -11.62 -9.91
C ILE A 161 -15.62 -10.49 -9.42
N ARG A 162 -15.61 -9.40 -10.18
CA ARG A 162 -16.37 -8.17 -9.92
C ARG A 162 -17.45 -7.98 -10.98
N THR A 163 -18.71 -8.08 -10.59
CA THR A 163 -19.86 -7.84 -11.48
C THR A 163 -19.82 -6.44 -12.08
N ASN A 164 -20.13 -6.31 -13.37
CA ASN A 164 -20.34 -5.01 -14.02
C ASN A 164 -21.78 -4.52 -13.85
N MET A 165 -21.98 -3.58 -12.92
CA MET A 165 -23.31 -3.05 -12.60
C MET A 165 -23.97 -2.26 -13.76
N LEU A 166 -23.23 -1.88 -14.81
CA LEU A 166 -23.80 -1.24 -16.01
C LEU A 166 -24.42 -2.27 -16.98
N LYS A 167 -23.99 -3.53 -16.94
CA LYS A 167 -24.40 -4.59 -17.90
C LYS A 167 -25.17 -5.76 -17.28
N SER A 168 -25.04 -6.00 -15.97
CA SER A 168 -25.69 -7.13 -15.28
C SER A 168 -25.85 -6.86 -13.80
N ARG A 169 -26.91 -7.42 -13.17
CA ARG A 169 -26.94 -7.54 -11.70
C ARG A 169 -26.17 -8.80 -11.27
N ARG A 170 -25.73 -8.83 -10.00
CA ARG A 170 -24.92 -9.93 -9.45
C ARG A 170 -25.65 -11.27 -9.42
N ARG A 171 -26.96 -11.28 -9.14
CA ARG A 171 -27.79 -12.50 -9.13
C ARG A 171 -27.88 -13.10 -10.53
N ASP A 172 -28.25 -12.28 -11.50
CA ASP A 172 -28.40 -12.65 -12.91
C ASP A 172 -27.08 -13.16 -13.51
N LEU A 173 -25.94 -12.56 -13.13
CA LEU A 173 -24.61 -13.05 -13.51
C LEU A 173 -24.29 -14.40 -12.85
N ALA A 174 -24.54 -14.56 -11.55
CA ALA A 174 -24.29 -15.82 -10.86
C ALA A 174 -25.10 -16.98 -11.50
N GLN A 175 -26.37 -16.76 -11.83
CA GLN A 175 -27.20 -17.74 -12.54
C GLN A 175 -26.63 -18.13 -13.91
N LYS A 176 -26.10 -17.17 -14.68
CA LYS A 176 -25.43 -17.43 -15.98
C LYS A 176 -24.11 -18.19 -15.85
N LEU A 177 -23.41 -18.07 -14.72
CA LEU A 177 -22.18 -18.82 -14.45
C LEU A 177 -22.50 -20.22 -13.93
N ILE A 178 -23.49 -20.38 -13.04
CA ILE A 178 -23.96 -21.68 -12.54
C ILE A 178 -24.48 -22.55 -13.67
N SER A 179 -25.29 -22.00 -14.59
CA SER A 179 -25.79 -22.73 -15.77
C SER A 179 -24.70 -23.14 -16.78
N ARG A 180 -23.48 -22.60 -16.67
CA ARG A 180 -22.30 -23.05 -17.43
C ARG A 180 -21.42 -24.06 -16.66
N GLY A 181 -21.77 -24.41 -15.42
CA GLY A 181 -20.98 -25.32 -14.58
C GLY A 181 -19.91 -24.64 -13.72
N ALA A 182 -20.08 -23.35 -13.40
CA ALA A 182 -19.23 -22.65 -12.42
C ALA A 182 -19.87 -22.61 -11.03
N ASN A 183 -19.15 -23.09 -10.01
CA ASN A 183 -19.55 -22.93 -8.62
C ASN A 183 -19.15 -21.53 -8.13
N VAL A 184 -20.14 -20.66 -7.94
CA VAL A 184 -19.95 -19.24 -7.59
C VAL A 184 -20.83 -18.78 -6.44
N ASP A 185 -20.21 -18.14 -5.44
CA ASP A 185 -20.86 -17.62 -4.24
C ASP A 185 -20.62 -16.11 -4.07
N PRO A 186 -21.42 -15.41 -3.23
CA PRO A 186 -21.09 -14.05 -2.79
C PRO A 186 -19.77 -14.04 -2.02
N THR A 187 -18.83 -13.14 -2.37
CA THR A 187 -17.53 -13.02 -1.67
C THR A 187 -17.66 -12.57 -0.20
N GLY A 188 -18.83 -12.06 0.19
CA GLY A 188 -19.19 -11.68 1.55
C GLY A 188 -20.20 -10.54 1.55
N GLU A 189 -20.96 -10.39 2.64
CA GLU A 189 -22.07 -9.43 2.73
C GLU A 189 -21.62 -7.97 2.57
N TRP A 190 -20.35 -7.69 2.93
CA TRP A 190 -19.69 -6.41 2.75
C TRP A 190 -19.64 -5.94 1.28
N THR A 191 -19.69 -6.84 0.29
CA THR A 191 -19.65 -6.48 -1.14
C THR A 191 -20.92 -6.86 -1.90
N LYS A 192 -21.54 -5.86 -2.53
CA LYS A 192 -22.73 -6.05 -3.38
C LYS A 192 -22.39 -6.57 -4.79
N VAL A 193 -21.12 -6.55 -5.20
CA VAL A 193 -20.66 -6.86 -6.58
C VAL A 193 -19.71 -8.06 -6.70
N GLY A 194 -19.06 -8.46 -5.61
CA GLY A 194 -18.09 -9.55 -5.60
C GLY A 194 -18.75 -10.93 -5.67
N LEU A 195 -18.20 -11.80 -6.52
CA LEU A 195 -18.45 -13.24 -6.50
C LEU A 195 -17.11 -13.97 -6.37
N THR A 196 -17.10 -15.02 -5.56
CA THR A 196 -15.99 -15.97 -5.43
C THR A 196 -16.29 -17.19 -6.29
N VAL A 197 -15.31 -17.66 -7.05
CA VAL A 197 -15.39 -18.86 -7.89
C VAL A 197 -14.54 -19.94 -7.23
N TYR A 198 -15.16 -21.06 -6.85
CA TYR A 198 -14.47 -22.20 -6.26
C TYR A 198 -14.00 -23.21 -7.32
N SER A 199 -14.84 -23.45 -8.33
CA SER A 199 -14.55 -24.31 -9.47
C SER A 199 -15.33 -23.84 -10.70
N SER A 200 -14.85 -24.19 -11.88
CA SER A 200 -15.57 -23.97 -13.14
C SER A 200 -15.07 -24.93 -14.21
N SER A 201 -16.00 -25.56 -14.92
CA SER A 201 -15.73 -26.35 -16.13
C SER A 201 -15.17 -25.50 -17.28
N VAL A 202 -15.63 -24.25 -17.39
CA VAL A 202 -15.21 -23.30 -18.43
C VAL A 202 -14.20 -22.30 -17.83
N PRO A 203 -13.07 -22.00 -18.50
CA PRO A 203 -12.15 -20.96 -18.06
C PRO A 203 -12.85 -19.60 -17.92
N ILE A 204 -12.84 -19.05 -16.70
CA ILE A 204 -13.57 -17.81 -16.34
C ILE A 204 -13.17 -16.60 -17.20
N GLY A 205 -11.93 -16.55 -17.71
CA GLY A 205 -11.45 -15.51 -18.63
C GLY A 205 -11.86 -15.70 -20.10
N ALA A 206 -12.50 -16.82 -20.46
CA ALA A 206 -12.93 -17.15 -21.83
C ALA A 206 -14.46 -17.20 -21.99
N THR A 207 -15.23 -16.93 -20.93
CA THR A 207 -16.70 -16.95 -21.02
C THR A 207 -17.23 -15.81 -21.90
N PRO A 208 -18.35 -16.00 -22.64
CA PRO A 208 -19.01 -14.92 -23.37
C PRO A 208 -19.37 -13.74 -22.47
N GLU A 209 -19.74 -13.99 -21.21
CA GLU A 209 -20.03 -12.96 -20.22
C GLU A 209 -18.78 -12.13 -19.85
N TYR A 210 -17.59 -12.74 -19.78
CA TYR A 210 -16.34 -12.00 -19.60
C TYR A 210 -16.00 -11.16 -20.83
N LEU A 211 -16.10 -11.75 -22.03
CA LEU A 211 -15.81 -11.06 -23.30
C LEU A 211 -16.75 -9.88 -23.56
N ALA A 212 -18.05 -10.05 -23.28
CA ALA A 212 -19.04 -8.97 -23.30
C ALA A 212 -18.90 -7.98 -22.13
N GLY A 213 -17.96 -8.19 -21.20
CA GLY A 213 -17.67 -7.29 -20.10
C GLY A 213 -18.73 -7.25 -18.98
N HIS A 214 -19.49 -8.33 -18.78
CA HIS A 214 -20.43 -8.46 -17.65
C HIS A 214 -19.69 -8.57 -16.31
N TYR A 215 -18.38 -8.87 -16.32
CA TYR A 215 -17.53 -8.82 -15.12
C TYR A 215 -16.04 -8.62 -15.45
N MET A 216 -15.28 -8.33 -14.41
CA MET A 216 -13.83 -8.25 -14.39
C MET A 216 -13.27 -9.29 -13.41
N ILE A 217 -12.18 -9.98 -13.75
CA ILE A 217 -11.44 -10.84 -12.81
C ILE A 217 -10.58 -9.90 -11.94
N GLN A 218 -10.78 -9.92 -10.62
CA GLN A 218 -10.20 -8.91 -9.73
C GLN A 218 -10.21 -9.40 -8.27
N SER A 219 -9.08 -9.25 -7.59
CA SER A 219 -8.95 -9.49 -6.16
C SER A 219 -10.02 -8.78 -5.34
N ALA A 220 -10.64 -9.49 -4.39
CA ALA A 220 -11.54 -8.93 -3.40
C ALA A 220 -10.94 -7.73 -2.64
N SER A 221 -9.68 -7.81 -2.22
CA SER A 221 -8.97 -6.70 -1.57
C SER A 221 -8.95 -5.43 -2.43
N SER A 222 -8.85 -5.59 -3.76
CA SER A 222 -8.86 -4.49 -4.73
C SER A 222 -10.24 -3.86 -5.01
N LEU A 223 -11.32 -4.34 -4.39
CA LEU A 223 -12.63 -3.68 -4.42
C LEU A 223 -12.70 -2.52 -3.40
N ILE A 224 -12.01 -2.69 -2.28
CA ILE A 224 -12.22 -1.91 -1.05
C ILE A 224 -11.78 -0.44 -1.18
N PRO A 225 -10.69 -0.07 -1.91
CA PRO A 225 -10.35 1.32 -2.15
C PRO A 225 -11.44 2.10 -2.89
N VAL A 226 -12.08 1.48 -3.88
CA VAL A 226 -13.14 2.12 -4.69
C VAL A 226 -14.43 2.25 -3.88
N MET A 227 -14.76 1.24 -3.07
CA MET A 227 -15.87 1.31 -2.12
C MET A 227 -15.63 2.41 -1.06
N ALA A 228 -14.40 2.53 -0.54
CA ALA A 228 -14.03 3.59 0.39
C ALA A 228 -14.05 4.97 -0.26
N LEU A 229 -13.65 5.10 -1.53
CA LEU A 229 -13.68 6.35 -2.28
C LEU A 229 -15.11 6.90 -2.41
N ALA A 230 -16.08 5.98 -2.55
CA ALA A 230 -17.51 6.27 -2.73
C ALA A 230 -17.78 7.35 -3.80
N PRO A 231 -17.27 7.16 -5.04
CA PRO A 231 -17.44 8.11 -6.14
C PRO A 231 -18.92 8.32 -6.49
N GLN A 232 -19.30 9.56 -6.81
CA GLN A 232 -20.67 9.94 -7.15
C GLN A 232 -20.82 10.25 -8.64
N PRO A 233 -22.04 10.07 -9.22
CA PRO A 233 -22.37 10.60 -10.54
C PRO A 233 -22.06 12.11 -10.67
N GLY A 234 -21.54 12.52 -11.83
CA GLY A 234 -21.23 13.92 -12.15
C GLY A 234 -19.89 14.47 -11.64
N GLU A 235 -19.18 13.77 -10.75
CA GLU A 235 -17.90 14.23 -10.20
C GLU A 235 -16.73 14.17 -11.20
N LYS A 236 -15.67 14.96 -10.96
CA LYS A 236 -14.35 14.80 -11.61
C LYS A 236 -13.44 13.98 -10.71
N ILE A 237 -13.01 12.82 -11.17
CA ILE A 237 -12.24 11.85 -10.39
C ILE A 237 -11.00 11.43 -11.16
N LEU A 238 -9.87 11.25 -10.45
CA LEU A 238 -8.64 10.67 -10.99
C LEU A 238 -8.36 9.31 -10.34
N ASP A 239 -8.00 8.34 -11.16
CA ASP A 239 -7.24 7.14 -10.79
C ASP A 239 -5.79 7.35 -11.24
N MET A 240 -4.87 7.59 -10.30
CA MET A 240 -3.51 8.10 -10.59
C MET A 240 -2.56 7.03 -11.16
N ALA A 241 -2.84 5.76 -10.89
CA ALA A 241 -2.06 4.58 -11.28
C ALA A 241 -3.02 3.46 -11.76
N ALA A 242 -3.80 3.80 -12.78
CA ALA A 242 -5.02 3.13 -13.18
C ALA A 242 -4.83 1.72 -13.75
N ALA A 243 -3.72 1.44 -14.45
CA ALA A 243 -3.61 0.20 -15.21
C ALA A 243 -3.45 -1.02 -14.28
N PRO A 244 -4.07 -2.19 -14.60
CA PRO A 244 -4.74 -2.55 -15.86
C PRO A 244 -6.23 -2.17 -15.95
N GLY A 245 -6.73 -1.26 -15.10
CA GLY A 245 -8.09 -0.72 -15.18
C GLY A 245 -9.14 -1.38 -14.27
N GLY A 246 -8.77 -2.35 -13.43
CA GLY A 246 -9.72 -3.04 -12.54
C GLY A 246 -10.42 -2.12 -11.53
N LYS A 247 -9.68 -1.16 -10.96
CA LYS A 247 -10.22 -0.15 -10.03
C LYS A 247 -10.94 0.98 -10.77
N THR A 248 -10.33 1.49 -11.84
CA THR A 248 -10.87 2.51 -12.76
C THR A 248 -12.25 2.12 -13.33
N THR A 249 -12.37 0.90 -13.87
CA THR A 249 -13.65 0.38 -14.39
C THR A 249 -14.69 0.13 -13.29
N TYR A 250 -14.32 0.14 -12.00
CA TYR A 250 -15.29 0.10 -10.91
C TYR A 250 -15.76 1.53 -10.54
N ILE A 251 -14.84 2.50 -10.56
CA ILE A 251 -15.17 3.92 -10.37
C ILE A 251 -16.21 4.37 -11.42
N GLY A 252 -15.96 4.13 -12.71
CA GLY A 252 -16.88 4.54 -13.79
C GLY A 252 -18.29 3.93 -13.69
N GLN A 253 -18.41 2.70 -13.16
CA GLN A 253 -19.71 2.05 -12.91
C GLN A 253 -20.48 2.69 -11.76
N LEU A 254 -19.79 3.08 -10.68
CA LEU A 254 -20.41 3.78 -9.55
C LEU A 254 -20.80 5.22 -9.92
N MET A 255 -19.99 5.89 -10.76
CA MET A 255 -20.33 7.17 -11.40
C MET A 255 -21.45 7.04 -12.46
N LYS A 256 -21.93 5.82 -12.76
CA LYS A 256 -22.93 5.50 -13.78
C LYS A 256 -22.61 6.13 -15.16
N ASN A 257 -21.35 6.08 -15.60
CA ASN A 257 -20.93 6.69 -16.87
C ASN A 257 -21.24 8.20 -16.99
N SER A 258 -21.21 8.94 -15.87
CA SER A 258 -21.41 10.40 -15.83
C SER A 258 -20.22 11.10 -15.13
N GLY A 259 -20.08 12.42 -15.26
CA GLY A 259 -18.90 13.14 -14.77
C GLY A 259 -17.67 12.88 -15.66
N ILE A 260 -16.46 13.02 -15.10
CA ILE A 260 -15.20 12.78 -15.82
C ILE A 260 -14.26 11.92 -14.98
N LEU A 261 -13.81 10.80 -15.55
CA LEU A 261 -12.86 9.87 -14.93
C LEU A 261 -11.50 9.93 -15.63
N TYR A 262 -10.56 10.68 -15.06
CA TYR A 262 -9.16 10.64 -15.49
C TYR A 262 -8.50 9.34 -15.05
N ALA A 263 -7.80 8.68 -15.95
CA ALA A 263 -7.18 7.38 -15.73
C ALA A 263 -5.72 7.42 -16.19
N ASN A 264 -4.80 7.68 -15.27
CA ASN A 264 -3.38 7.83 -15.58
C ASN A 264 -2.59 6.54 -15.31
N ASP A 265 -1.63 6.22 -16.17
CA ASP A 265 -0.54 5.29 -15.83
C ASP A 265 0.76 5.74 -16.48
N LEU A 266 1.90 5.53 -15.81
CA LEU A 266 3.21 5.96 -16.33
C LEU A 266 3.68 5.10 -17.51
N ARG A 267 3.25 3.82 -17.60
CA ARG A 267 3.72 2.90 -18.64
C ARG A 267 2.74 2.79 -19.81
N LYS A 268 3.15 3.28 -20.99
CA LYS A 268 2.37 3.28 -22.23
C LYS A 268 1.80 1.90 -22.60
N ASP A 269 2.60 0.84 -22.51
CA ASP A 269 2.18 -0.56 -22.75
C ASP A 269 1.06 -1.02 -21.79
N ARG A 270 1.05 -0.53 -20.54
CA ARG A 270 -0.03 -0.80 -19.57
C ARG A 270 -1.29 0.03 -19.86
N CYS A 271 -1.15 1.21 -20.46
CA CYS A 271 -2.29 2.00 -20.94
C CYS A 271 -3.10 1.27 -22.02
N THR A 272 -2.47 0.46 -22.88
CA THR A 272 -3.18 -0.37 -23.88
C THR A 272 -4.16 -1.34 -23.23
N ALA A 273 -3.72 -2.04 -22.17
CA ALA A 273 -4.58 -2.96 -21.41
C ALA A 273 -5.69 -2.23 -20.61
N LEU A 274 -5.40 -1.02 -20.12
CA LEU A 274 -6.37 -0.13 -19.49
C LEU A 274 -7.47 0.29 -20.49
N ILE A 275 -7.10 0.75 -21.69
CA ILE A 275 -8.02 1.14 -22.77
C ILE A 275 -8.91 -0.04 -23.16
N ALA A 276 -8.32 -1.22 -23.43
CA ALA A 276 -9.07 -2.43 -23.77
C ALA A 276 -10.10 -2.81 -22.68
N ASN A 277 -9.72 -2.71 -21.40
CA ASN A 277 -10.65 -2.97 -20.30
C ASN A 277 -11.73 -1.90 -20.13
N LEU A 278 -11.45 -0.62 -20.39
CA LEU A 278 -12.46 0.45 -20.36
C LEU A 278 -13.52 0.22 -21.44
N HIS A 279 -13.11 -0.04 -22.69
CA HIS A 279 -14.04 -0.36 -23.78
C HIS A 279 -14.84 -1.65 -23.52
N ARG A 280 -14.17 -2.76 -23.15
CA ARG A 280 -14.84 -4.05 -22.85
C ARG A 280 -15.90 -3.88 -21.75
N MET A 281 -15.57 -3.17 -20.68
CA MET A 281 -16.49 -2.92 -19.56
C MET A 281 -17.55 -1.85 -19.86
N GLY A 282 -17.48 -1.17 -21.02
CA GLY A 282 -18.47 -0.17 -21.45
C GLY A 282 -18.36 1.16 -20.70
N ILE A 283 -17.15 1.56 -20.30
CA ILE A 283 -16.89 2.87 -19.68
C ILE A 283 -16.66 3.90 -20.78
N ASN A 284 -17.43 4.99 -20.79
CA ASN A 284 -17.37 6.04 -21.82
C ASN A 284 -17.12 7.45 -21.26
N ASN A 285 -17.09 7.62 -19.93
CA ASN A 285 -16.81 8.89 -19.25
C ASN A 285 -15.31 9.05 -18.87
N SER A 286 -14.42 8.24 -19.45
CA SER A 286 -13.02 8.11 -19.04
C SER A 286 -12.03 8.73 -20.03
N ILE A 287 -11.08 9.51 -19.51
CA ILE A 287 -9.95 10.07 -20.26
C ILE A 287 -8.67 9.36 -19.80
N VAL A 288 -8.02 8.62 -20.70
CA VAL A 288 -6.75 7.94 -20.41
C VAL A 288 -5.58 8.89 -20.60
N VAL A 289 -4.67 8.93 -19.64
CA VAL A 289 -3.50 9.81 -19.59
C VAL A 289 -2.23 8.96 -19.40
N ASN A 290 -1.11 9.39 -19.98
CA ASN A 290 0.19 8.73 -19.82
C ASN A 290 1.26 9.74 -19.40
N MET A 291 1.30 10.07 -18.10
CA MET A 291 2.21 11.07 -17.51
C MET A 291 2.69 10.63 -16.12
N ASP A 292 3.73 11.30 -15.59
CA ASP A 292 4.12 11.13 -14.18
C ASP A 292 3.01 11.68 -13.27
N GLY A 293 2.54 10.85 -12.33
CA GLY A 293 1.49 11.20 -11.36
C GLY A 293 1.83 12.41 -10.49
N LYS A 294 3.12 12.76 -10.35
CA LYS A 294 3.57 13.97 -9.63
C LYS A 294 3.28 15.26 -10.40
N GLU A 295 3.22 15.21 -11.73
CA GLU A 295 3.13 16.39 -12.62
C GLU A 295 1.69 16.70 -13.08
N LEU A 296 0.79 15.71 -13.00
CA LEU A 296 -0.64 15.83 -13.35
C LEU A 296 -1.33 17.08 -12.80
N GLY A 297 -0.90 17.59 -11.63
CA GLY A 297 -1.48 18.76 -10.99
C GLY A 297 -1.28 20.11 -11.72
N SER A 298 -0.49 20.12 -12.79
CA SER A 298 -0.34 21.27 -13.70
C SER A 298 -1.17 21.14 -15.00
N PHE A 299 -1.64 19.93 -15.32
CA PHE A 299 -2.39 19.62 -16.55
C PHE A 299 -3.88 19.34 -16.30
N LEU A 300 -4.23 18.81 -15.13
CA LEU A 300 -5.60 18.48 -14.76
C LEU A 300 -6.29 19.62 -13.98
N PRO A 301 -7.60 19.86 -14.20
CA PRO A 301 -8.37 20.76 -13.35
C PRO A 301 -8.51 20.19 -11.93
N LYS A 302 -8.86 21.04 -10.95
CA LYS A 302 -9.14 20.57 -9.58
C LYS A 302 -10.23 19.50 -9.56
N LEU A 303 -10.00 18.47 -8.74
CA LEU A 303 -10.78 17.23 -8.71
C LEU A 303 -11.62 17.11 -7.44
N ASP A 304 -12.73 16.39 -7.53
CA ASP A 304 -13.61 16.11 -6.40
C ASP A 304 -13.06 14.94 -5.56
N ARG A 305 -12.48 13.92 -6.21
CA ARG A 305 -11.83 12.78 -5.56
C ARG A 305 -10.59 12.30 -6.30
N VAL A 306 -9.65 11.69 -5.58
CA VAL A 306 -8.50 10.96 -6.16
C VAL A 306 -8.37 9.58 -5.53
N LEU A 307 -8.21 8.55 -6.36
CA LEU A 307 -7.67 7.25 -5.98
C LEU A 307 -6.16 7.21 -6.32
N LEU A 308 -5.36 6.82 -5.32
CA LEU A 308 -3.98 6.44 -5.49
C LEU A 308 -3.79 5.01 -4.98
N ASP A 309 -3.92 4.05 -5.89
CA ASP A 309 -3.46 2.68 -5.69
C ASP A 309 -1.96 2.64 -6.00
N ALA A 310 -1.14 2.89 -4.98
CA ALA A 310 0.23 3.34 -5.19
C ALA A 310 1.16 2.20 -5.64
N PRO A 311 2.16 2.48 -6.52
CA PRO A 311 3.12 1.47 -6.98
C PRO A 311 3.89 0.90 -5.78
N CYS A 312 3.67 -0.38 -5.51
CA CYS A 312 4.04 -1.06 -4.27
C CYS A 312 4.97 -2.25 -4.53
N THR A 313 5.72 -2.66 -3.50
CA THR A 313 6.66 -3.79 -3.56
C THR A 313 6.01 -5.14 -3.82
N GLY A 314 4.72 -5.29 -3.48
CA GLY A 314 3.95 -6.53 -3.68
C GLY A 314 3.98 -7.52 -2.51
N LEU A 315 4.50 -7.14 -1.33
CA LEU A 315 4.59 -8.04 -0.17
C LEU A 315 3.25 -8.62 0.33
N GLY A 316 2.11 -8.10 -0.12
CA GLY A 316 0.78 -8.68 0.15
C GLY A 316 0.28 -9.70 -0.88
N ILE A 317 0.89 -9.77 -2.08
CA ILE A 317 0.43 -10.61 -3.20
C ILE A 317 1.33 -11.83 -3.46
N ILE A 318 2.13 -12.25 -2.48
CA ILE A 318 3.10 -13.35 -2.59
C ILE A 318 2.45 -14.66 -3.07
N ALA A 319 1.23 -14.95 -2.62
CA ALA A 319 0.43 -16.12 -3.06
C ALA A 319 -0.03 -16.08 -4.53
N ARG A 320 0.21 -14.96 -5.24
CA ARG A 320 -0.05 -14.79 -6.69
C ARG A 320 1.24 -14.61 -7.50
N ASP A 321 2.23 -13.93 -6.92
CA ASP A 321 3.58 -13.78 -7.49
C ASP A 321 4.63 -14.23 -6.45
N PRO A 322 4.97 -15.54 -6.44
CA PRO A 322 6.01 -16.06 -5.55
C PRO A 322 7.40 -15.44 -5.80
N SER A 323 7.64 -14.80 -6.95
CA SER A 323 8.94 -14.18 -7.22
C SER A 323 9.22 -12.94 -6.35
N VAL A 324 8.18 -12.40 -5.70
CA VAL A 324 8.29 -11.39 -4.64
C VAL A 324 9.15 -11.89 -3.45
N LYS A 325 9.14 -13.20 -3.14
CA LYS A 325 9.91 -13.79 -2.03
C LYS A 325 11.43 -13.56 -2.14
N VAL A 326 11.93 -13.53 -3.37
CA VAL A 326 13.37 -13.50 -3.70
C VAL A 326 13.79 -12.14 -4.24
N LYS A 327 13.00 -11.52 -5.13
CA LYS A 327 13.37 -10.28 -5.82
C LYS A 327 13.37 -9.04 -4.93
N ARG A 328 12.61 -9.04 -3.83
CA ARG A 328 12.42 -7.84 -2.98
C ARG A 328 13.49 -7.72 -1.91
N SER A 329 13.97 -6.48 -1.71
CA SER A 329 14.94 -6.10 -0.68
C SER A 329 14.44 -4.91 0.14
N ILE A 330 14.99 -4.73 1.34
CA ILE A 330 14.63 -3.62 2.23
C ILE A 330 14.91 -2.24 1.58
N LYS A 331 15.90 -2.18 0.68
CA LYS A 331 16.24 -0.98 -0.11
C LYS A 331 15.10 -0.56 -1.05
N GLU A 332 14.42 -1.52 -1.69
CA GLU A 332 13.28 -1.22 -2.56
C GLU A 332 12.07 -0.70 -1.76
N LEU A 333 11.80 -1.26 -0.56
CA LEU A 333 10.74 -0.75 0.32
C LEU A 333 10.94 0.75 0.62
N ALA A 334 12.18 1.16 0.91
CA ALA A 334 12.53 2.55 1.16
C ALA A 334 12.34 3.45 -0.09
N GLN A 335 12.72 2.97 -1.29
CA GLN A 335 12.55 3.70 -2.54
C GLN A 335 11.07 3.87 -2.93
N HIS A 336 10.28 2.79 -2.86
CA HIS A 336 8.83 2.83 -3.06
C HIS A 336 8.16 3.77 -2.05
N SER A 337 8.54 3.68 -0.78
CA SER A 337 8.05 4.56 0.29
C SER A 337 8.34 6.06 0.07
N LEU A 338 9.37 6.42 -0.70
CA LEU A 338 9.62 7.82 -1.10
C LEU A 338 8.71 8.24 -2.26
N LEU A 339 8.67 7.45 -3.34
CA LEU A 339 7.80 7.70 -4.50
C LEU A 339 6.32 7.82 -4.09
N GLN A 340 5.84 6.94 -3.22
CA GLN A 340 4.47 6.94 -2.70
C GLN A 340 4.13 8.22 -1.92
N LYS A 341 5.09 8.81 -1.19
CA LYS A 341 4.91 10.09 -0.48
C LYS A 341 4.80 11.26 -1.45
N GLU A 342 5.55 11.25 -2.55
CA GLU A 342 5.48 12.28 -3.60
C GLU A 342 4.15 12.20 -4.36
N LEU A 343 3.74 11.00 -4.78
CA LEU A 343 2.46 10.76 -5.44
C LEU A 343 1.26 11.13 -4.53
N LEU A 344 1.27 10.74 -3.25
CA LEU A 344 0.17 11.07 -2.33
C LEU A 344 0.09 12.57 -2.03
N LYS A 345 1.22 13.27 -1.99
CA LYS A 345 1.29 14.73 -1.89
C LYS A 345 0.65 15.39 -3.13
N ALA A 346 1.00 14.95 -4.34
CA ALA A 346 0.39 15.43 -5.58
C ALA A 346 -1.12 15.14 -5.65
N ALA A 347 -1.56 13.95 -5.24
CA ALA A 347 -2.96 13.56 -5.16
C ALA A 347 -3.77 14.49 -4.23
N VAL A 348 -3.25 14.82 -3.06
CA VAL A 348 -3.89 15.77 -2.11
C VAL A 348 -3.89 17.20 -2.66
N ASP A 349 -2.86 17.61 -3.40
CA ASP A 349 -2.77 18.95 -3.98
C ASP A 349 -3.75 19.15 -5.16
N MET A 350 -4.11 18.07 -5.88
CA MET A 350 -5.11 18.10 -6.97
C MET A 350 -6.57 18.14 -6.51
N VAL A 351 -6.91 17.54 -5.37
CA VAL A 351 -8.28 17.59 -4.82
C VAL A 351 -8.66 18.99 -4.36
N ASP A 352 -9.90 19.42 -4.60
CA ASP A 352 -10.48 20.62 -4.01
C ASP A 352 -11.08 20.33 -2.62
N ALA A 353 -10.66 21.08 -1.59
CA ALA A 353 -11.29 21.06 -0.27
C ALA A 353 -12.74 21.58 -0.28
N ASN A 354 -13.10 22.43 -1.25
CA ASN A 354 -14.39 23.10 -1.35
C ASN A 354 -15.46 22.30 -2.12
N SER A 355 -15.12 21.10 -2.63
CA SER A 355 -16.10 20.24 -3.32
C SER A 355 -17.19 19.79 -2.35
N LYS A 356 -18.46 20.11 -2.69
CA LYS A 356 -19.63 19.83 -1.84
C LYS A 356 -19.83 18.34 -1.55
N THR A 357 -19.55 17.48 -2.53
CA THR A 357 -19.66 16.01 -2.41
C THR A 357 -18.31 15.34 -2.20
N GLY A 358 -17.23 15.94 -2.71
CA GLY A 358 -15.87 15.43 -2.72
C GLY A 358 -15.00 15.88 -1.55
N GLY A 359 -13.76 16.26 -1.86
CA GLY A 359 -12.70 16.52 -0.90
C GLY A 359 -11.99 15.25 -0.39
N TYR A 360 -12.16 14.11 -1.07
CA TYR A 360 -11.68 12.80 -0.59
C TYR A 360 -10.51 12.25 -1.41
N ILE A 361 -9.49 11.74 -0.72
CA ILE A 361 -8.39 10.96 -1.30
C ILE A 361 -8.44 9.56 -0.68
N VAL A 362 -8.34 8.51 -1.50
CA VAL A 362 -8.05 7.15 -1.02
C VAL A 362 -6.65 6.76 -1.44
N TYR A 363 -5.87 6.31 -0.47
CA TYR A 363 -4.57 5.69 -0.65
C TYR A 363 -4.71 4.18 -0.40
N SER A 364 -4.15 3.36 -1.28
CA SER A 364 -4.03 1.92 -1.07
C SER A 364 -2.73 1.35 -1.58
N THR A 365 -2.30 0.22 -1.00
CA THR A 365 -1.14 -0.55 -1.47
C THR A 365 -1.41 -2.05 -1.44
N CYS A 366 -0.66 -2.77 -2.29
CA CYS A 366 -0.52 -4.22 -2.32
C CYS A 366 0.55 -4.76 -1.36
N SER A 367 0.88 -4.02 -0.29
CA SER A 367 2.00 -4.33 0.61
C SER A 367 1.55 -4.44 2.07
N ILE A 368 2.19 -5.33 2.82
CA ILE A 368 2.06 -5.41 4.28
C ILE A 368 3.08 -4.54 5.02
N SER A 369 4.04 -3.91 4.33
CA SER A 369 5.10 -3.12 4.96
C SER A 369 4.54 -1.93 5.75
N ILE A 370 5.35 -1.33 6.64
CA ILE A 370 4.95 -0.15 7.43
C ILE A 370 5.52 1.13 6.77
N GLU A 371 6.64 0.98 6.08
CA GLU A 371 7.31 1.97 5.26
C GLU A 371 6.41 2.47 4.13
N GLU A 372 5.68 1.59 3.44
CA GLU A 372 4.77 1.96 2.34
C GLU A 372 3.36 2.37 2.81
N ASN A 373 3.02 2.11 4.08
CA ASN A 373 1.67 2.26 4.61
C ASN A 373 1.60 3.36 5.67
N GLU A 374 1.71 3.03 6.96
CA GLU A 374 1.55 4.00 8.04
C GLU A 374 2.60 5.12 8.01
N MET A 375 3.83 4.87 7.53
CA MET A 375 4.84 5.92 7.34
C MET A 375 4.52 6.89 6.19
N VAL A 376 3.71 6.49 5.21
CA VAL A 376 3.24 7.36 4.12
C VAL A 376 2.04 8.18 4.59
N ILE A 377 1.11 7.56 5.33
CA ILE A 377 -0.06 8.24 5.91
C ILE A 377 0.33 9.23 7.02
N ASP A 378 1.25 8.84 7.91
CA ASP A 378 1.78 9.72 8.97
C ASP A 378 2.60 10.89 8.38
N TYR A 379 3.24 10.71 7.22
CA TYR A 379 3.88 11.80 6.49
C TYR A 379 2.87 12.80 5.90
N ILE A 380 1.81 12.34 5.21
CA ILE A 380 0.86 13.27 4.58
C ILE A 380 0.04 14.06 5.62
N LEU A 381 -0.32 13.42 6.74
CA LEU A 381 -1.00 14.06 7.89
C LEU A 381 -0.17 15.19 8.54
N ARG A 382 1.14 15.21 8.35
CA ARG A 382 2.05 16.28 8.81
C ARG A 382 2.33 17.32 7.72
N SER A 383 2.14 16.96 6.46
CA SER A 383 2.58 17.73 5.28
C SER A 383 1.45 18.52 4.60
N ARG A 384 0.19 18.17 4.87
CA ARG A 384 -1.01 18.77 4.25
C ARG A 384 -2.17 18.87 5.25
N ASN A 385 -3.10 19.79 4.98
CA ASN A 385 -4.34 19.96 5.74
C ASN A 385 -5.36 18.86 5.41
N VAL A 386 -5.09 17.63 5.85
CA VAL A 386 -5.94 16.44 5.68
C VAL A 386 -6.21 15.77 7.02
N LYS A 387 -7.37 15.12 7.16
CA LYS A 387 -7.68 14.19 8.26
C LYS A 387 -8.05 12.81 7.73
N LEU A 388 -7.70 11.77 8.46
CA LEU A 388 -8.27 10.44 8.24
C LEU A 388 -9.76 10.44 8.59
N VAL A 389 -10.53 9.64 7.87
CA VAL A 389 -11.97 9.43 8.07
C VAL A 389 -12.32 7.95 7.90
N PRO A 390 -13.44 7.46 8.47
CA PRO A 390 -13.88 6.07 8.28
C PRO A 390 -14.01 5.69 6.80
N LEU A 391 -13.53 4.48 6.46
CA LEU A 391 -13.62 3.94 5.10
C LEU A 391 -15.09 3.83 4.62
N GLY A 392 -16.00 3.42 5.53
CA GLY A 392 -17.37 3.04 5.19
C GLY A 392 -17.54 1.56 4.83
N VAL A 393 -16.52 0.73 5.12
CA VAL A 393 -16.54 -0.73 4.95
C VAL A 393 -15.90 -1.36 6.19
N GLU A 394 -16.58 -2.33 6.80
CA GLU A 394 -16.12 -3.01 8.01
C GLU A 394 -15.39 -4.30 7.63
N ILE A 395 -14.12 -4.18 7.24
CA ILE A 395 -13.30 -5.31 6.82
C ILE A 395 -11.81 -5.08 7.12
N GLY A 396 -11.10 -6.17 7.42
CA GLY A 396 -9.69 -6.17 7.77
C GLY A 396 -9.40 -5.74 9.21
N SER A 397 -8.15 -5.95 9.63
CA SER A 397 -7.59 -5.54 10.90
C SER A 397 -7.35 -4.02 10.95
N ASN A 398 -7.30 -3.46 12.16
CA ASN A 398 -6.92 -2.07 12.40
C ASN A 398 -5.46 -1.78 11.99
N GLY A 399 -5.16 -0.53 11.61
CA GLY A 399 -3.79 -0.09 11.31
C GLY A 399 -2.86 -0.04 12.53
N ILE A 400 -1.55 0.08 12.29
CA ILE A 400 -0.53 0.04 13.33
C ILE A 400 -0.15 1.46 13.77
N SER A 401 -0.46 1.85 15.01
CA SER A 401 -0.08 3.18 15.55
C SER A 401 1.30 3.24 16.23
N LYS A 402 1.92 2.09 16.50
CA LYS A 402 3.24 1.98 17.15
C LYS A 402 4.01 0.81 16.55
N PHE A 403 5.21 1.06 16.02
CA PHE A 403 6.09 0.03 15.48
C PHE A 403 7.54 0.32 15.86
N ARG A 404 8.24 -0.64 16.48
CA ARG A 404 9.62 -0.47 16.99
C ARG A 404 9.77 0.86 17.76
N GLU A 405 10.57 1.80 17.26
CA GLU A 405 10.71 3.15 17.82
C GLU A 405 9.66 4.16 17.31
N HIS A 406 9.09 3.93 16.13
CA HIS A 406 8.13 4.84 15.49
C HIS A 406 6.80 4.91 16.23
N ARG A 407 6.29 6.13 16.38
CA ARG A 407 4.99 6.44 16.98
C ARG A 407 4.22 7.30 15.99
N PHE A 408 3.19 6.73 15.41
CA PHE A 408 2.37 7.36 14.38
C PHE A 408 1.17 8.07 14.99
N ASN A 409 0.48 8.90 14.21
CA ASN A 409 -0.80 9.49 14.58
C ASN A 409 -1.82 8.41 15.01
N PRO A 410 -2.39 8.42 16.24
CA PRO A 410 -3.33 7.40 16.71
C PRO A 410 -4.58 7.19 15.85
N THR A 411 -5.00 8.21 15.09
CA THR A 411 -6.13 8.09 14.14
C THR A 411 -5.87 7.08 13.03
N ILE A 412 -4.60 6.75 12.75
CA ILE A 412 -4.19 5.72 11.78
C ILE A 412 -4.72 4.35 12.22
N SER A 413 -4.54 3.96 13.50
CA SER A 413 -5.06 2.67 13.97
C SER A 413 -6.59 2.59 13.92
N THR A 414 -7.30 3.70 14.12
CA THR A 414 -8.77 3.71 14.11
C THR A 414 -9.37 3.66 12.70
N TYR A 415 -8.82 4.44 11.76
CA TYR A 415 -9.47 4.70 10.47
C TYR A 415 -8.81 4.05 9.24
N THR A 416 -7.58 3.54 9.35
CA THR A 416 -6.99 2.71 8.28
C THR A 416 -7.28 1.24 8.50
N ARG A 417 -7.24 0.44 7.44
CA ARG A 417 -7.41 -1.02 7.52
C ARG A 417 -6.28 -1.75 6.80
N ARG A 418 -5.88 -2.86 7.41
CA ARG A 418 -4.95 -3.86 6.89
C ARG A 418 -5.71 -5.14 6.63
N ILE A 419 -5.52 -5.72 5.45
CA ILE A 419 -6.03 -7.04 5.09
C ILE A 419 -4.82 -7.97 5.14
N TYR A 420 -4.98 -9.10 5.81
CA TYR A 420 -3.92 -10.06 6.03
C TYR A 420 -4.29 -11.42 5.45
N PRO A 421 -3.38 -12.10 4.73
CA PRO A 421 -3.74 -13.35 4.04
C PRO A 421 -4.16 -14.46 4.99
N HIS A 422 -3.51 -14.59 6.15
CA HIS A 422 -3.80 -15.58 7.19
C HIS A 422 -5.10 -15.31 7.97
N ILE A 423 -5.55 -14.05 8.05
CA ILE A 423 -6.77 -13.67 8.79
C ILE A 423 -7.99 -13.62 7.88
N ASN A 424 -7.81 -13.21 6.62
CA ASN A 424 -8.94 -12.88 5.73
C ASN A 424 -9.08 -13.80 4.51
N ASN A 425 -8.13 -14.72 4.26
CA ASN A 425 -8.02 -15.52 3.03
C ASN A 425 -8.15 -14.69 1.73
N MET A 426 -7.62 -13.47 1.76
CA MET A 426 -7.54 -12.53 0.64
C MET A 426 -6.08 -12.14 0.41
N ASP A 427 -5.82 -11.30 -0.58
CA ASP A 427 -4.48 -10.74 -0.78
C ASP A 427 -4.19 -9.68 0.28
N GLY A 428 -2.95 -9.65 0.76
CA GLY A 428 -2.46 -8.67 1.72
C GLY A 428 -2.55 -7.26 1.16
N PHE A 429 -3.11 -6.32 1.93
CA PHE A 429 -3.53 -5.04 1.38
C PHE A 429 -3.67 -3.96 2.46
N PHE A 430 -3.51 -2.70 2.10
CA PHE A 430 -3.72 -1.56 2.99
C PHE A 430 -4.64 -0.52 2.35
N VAL A 431 -5.52 0.09 3.14
CA VAL A 431 -6.42 1.17 2.70
C VAL A 431 -6.52 2.28 3.75
N ALA A 432 -6.37 3.53 3.30
CA ALA A 432 -6.57 4.73 4.08
C ALA A 432 -7.40 5.75 3.30
N LYS A 433 -8.41 6.35 3.95
CA LYS A 433 -9.26 7.40 3.37
C LYS A 433 -9.02 8.72 4.10
N LEU A 434 -8.67 9.73 3.34
CA LEU A 434 -8.38 11.09 3.79
C LEU A 434 -9.49 12.03 3.31
N LYS A 435 -9.89 12.99 4.16
CA LYS A 435 -10.63 14.18 3.75
C LYS A 435 -9.72 15.40 3.84
N LYS A 436 -9.65 16.19 2.76
CA LYS A 436 -8.99 17.49 2.70
C LYS A 436 -9.81 18.54 3.45
N ILE A 437 -9.15 19.40 4.21
CA ILE A 437 -9.77 20.39 5.11
C ILE A 437 -9.60 21.80 4.56
N SER A 438 -8.42 22.13 4.03
CA SER A 438 -8.18 23.37 3.28
C SER A 438 -7.31 23.08 2.05
N ASN A 439 -7.40 23.96 1.06
CA ASN A 439 -6.47 24.03 -0.06
C ASN A 439 -5.13 24.68 0.30
N ASP A 440 -5.02 25.33 1.46
CA ASP A 440 -3.76 25.89 1.97
C ASP A 440 -2.72 24.79 2.21
N ILE A 441 -1.49 25.05 1.78
CA ILE A 441 -0.33 24.24 2.13
C ILE A 441 0.21 24.75 3.49
N PRO A 442 0.35 23.89 4.53
CA PRO A 442 0.97 24.28 5.78
C PRO A 442 2.37 24.86 5.57
N LYS A 443 2.55 26.14 5.91
CA LYS A 443 3.88 26.77 5.92
C LYS A 443 4.71 26.09 7.00
N HIS A 444 5.65 25.23 6.60
CA HIS A 444 6.53 24.56 7.55
C HIS A 444 7.36 25.62 8.28
N ILE A 445 7.02 25.87 9.55
CA ILE A 445 7.80 26.75 10.42
C ILE A 445 9.22 26.19 10.46
N LYS A 446 10.18 26.92 9.90
CA LYS A 446 11.60 26.56 10.04
C LYS A 446 11.90 26.59 11.54
N LYS A 447 12.42 25.49 12.10
CA LYS A 447 12.91 25.49 13.48
C LYS A 447 14.02 26.54 13.56
N ASP A 448 13.73 27.64 14.22
CA ASP A 448 14.71 28.70 14.45
C ASP A 448 15.91 28.08 15.19
N ARG A 449 17.11 28.20 14.59
CA ARG A 449 18.33 27.60 15.14
C ARG A 449 19.00 28.54 16.17
N ASN A 450 18.48 29.76 16.33
CA ASN A 450 18.95 30.71 17.33
C ASN A 450 18.52 30.28 18.73
N LYS A 451 19.51 29.93 19.58
CA LYS A 451 19.32 29.53 20.99
C LYS A 451 18.83 30.67 21.92
N SER A 452 18.52 31.85 21.40
CA SER A 452 18.19 33.06 22.16
C SER A 452 16.68 33.32 22.35
N ASN A 453 15.80 32.59 21.65
CA ASN A 453 14.39 32.94 21.56
C ASN A 453 13.48 32.07 22.46
N ASN A 454 13.33 32.47 23.73
CA ASN A 454 12.62 31.72 24.79
C ASN A 454 11.10 31.52 24.58
N TYR A 455 10.50 32.11 23.53
CA TYR A 455 9.05 32.04 23.28
C TYR A 455 8.63 31.15 22.09
N ILE A 456 9.54 30.39 21.50
CA ILE A 456 9.20 29.42 20.45
C ILE A 456 8.90 28.04 21.07
N LYS A 457 7.63 27.80 21.42
CA LYS A 457 7.12 26.45 21.74
C LYS A 457 7.31 25.53 20.53
N THR A 458 8.27 24.60 20.60
CA THR A 458 8.49 23.63 19.52
C THR A 458 7.40 22.56 19.50
N TRP A 459 6.42 22.72 18.62
CA TRP A 459 5.50 21.65 18.25
C TRP A 459 6.29 20.42 17.77
N GLY A 460 5.98 19.24 18.32
CA GLY A 460 6.72 17.99 18.07
C GLY A 460 7.10 17.15 19.30
N LYS A 461 6.78 17.58 20.53
CA LYS A 461 6.88 16.73 21.75
C LYS A 461 5.69 16.79 22.70
N GLU A 462 4.61 17.50 22.36
CA GLU A 462 3.37 17.43 23.13
C GLU A 462 2.70 16.06 22.85
N ARG A 463 2.45 15.30 23.91
CA ARG A 463 1.84 13.97 23.84
C ARG A 463 0.36 14.12 23.53
N TRP A 464 -0.21 13.17 22.79
CA TRP A 464 -1.66 13.07 22.61
C TRP A 464 -2.34 12.91 23.99
N THR A 465 -3.04 13.95 24.44
CA THR A 465 -3.91 13.93 25.62
C THR A 465 -5.35 13.63 25.20
N ASN A 466 -6.13 13.04 26.09
CA ASN A 466 -7.50 12.62 25.78
C ASN A 466 -8.41 13.82 25.46
N ASP A 467 -8.16 14.97 26.09
CA ASP A 467 -8.90 16.23 25.86
C ASP A 467 -8.79 16.69 24.38
N LEU A 468 -7.62 16.50 23.76
CA LEU A 468 -7.40 16.82 22.35
C LEU A 468 -8.11 15.86 21.39
N ILE A 469 -8.49 14.67 21.87
CA ILE A 469 -9.25 13.66 21.11
C ILE A 469 -10.75 13.96 21.22
N GLN A 470 -11.23 14.39 22.40
CA GLN A 470 -12.64 14.75 22.62
C GLN A 470 -13.06 16.00 21.83
N ASN A 471 -12.25 17.06 21.85
CA ASN A 471 -12.58 18.33 21.17
C ASN A 471 -12.60 18.25 19.62
N ILE A 472 -12.22 17.10 19.03
CA ILE A 472 -12.36 16.84 17.58
C ILE A 472 -13.67 16.08 17.26
N GLY A 473 -14.32 15.49 18.26
CA GLY A 473 -15.54 14.68 18.10
C GLY A 473 -16.86 15.44 18.26
N SER A 474 -16.89 16.53 19.02
CA SER A 474 -18.11 17.30 19.32
C SER A 474 -18.21 18.58 18.47
N GLY A 475 -18.75 18.46 17.26
CA GLY A 475 -19.07 19.59 16.38
C GLY A 475 -20.51 19.54 15.92
N THR A 476 -21.44 19.96 16.78
CA THR A 476 -22.85 20.20 16.42
C THR A 476 -23.03 21.60 15.85
N GLU A 477 -24.04 21.77 15.01
CA GLU A 477 -24.35 23.02 14.29
C GLU A 477 -25.02 24.05 15.21
N GLU A 478 -24.75 25.34 14.99
CA GLU A 478 -25.67 26.44 15.34
C GLU A 478 -25.40 27.67 14.45
N THR A 479 -26.36 28.58 14.32
CA THR A 479 -26.48 29.47 13.13
C THR A 479 -26.67 30.96 13.44
N ASN A 480 -26.01 31.82 12.65
CA ASN A 480 -26.18 33.29 12.57
C ASN A 480 -25.73 34.05 13.86
N THR A 481 -25.50 35.38 13.90
CA THR A 481 -25.67 36.51 12.95
C THR A 481 -24.39 37.39 12.83
N SER A 482 -24.51 38.53 12.12
CA SER A 482 -23.50 39.55 11.77
C SER A 482 -22.76 40.25 12.94
N PRO A 483 -21.63 40.96 12.69
CA PRO A 483 -20.69 41.43 13.71
C PRO A 483 -20.87 42.91 14.15
N PRO A 484 -20.18 43.32 15.24
CA PRO A 484 -19.71 44.70 15.43
C PRO A 484 -18.19 44.82 15.72
N ASP A 485 -17.68 46.05 15.70
CA ASP A 485 -16.26 46.42 15.72
C ASP A 485 -15.62 46.62 17.12
N SER A 486 -14.29 46.80 17.08
CA SER A 486 -13.46 47.65 17.97
C SER A 486 -13.35 47.34 19.48
N ASP A 487 -12.18 46.78 19.81
CA ASP A 487 -11.20 47.34 20.77
C ASP A 487 -11.44 47.22 22.31
N THR A 488 -10.34 47.46 23.03
CA THR A 488 -10.11 47.54 24.47
C THR A 488 -9.93 46.24 25.27
N SER A 489 -8.89 46.29 26.11
CA SER A 489 -8.36 45.19 26.90
C SER A 489 -9.16 44.85 28.16
N LYS A 490 -9.13 43.57 28.58
CA LYS A 490 -9.06 43.18 30.00
C LYS A 490 -8.46 41.80 30.19
N VAL A 491 -7.47 41.69 31.08
CA VAL A 491 -6.88 40.41 31.52
C VAL A 491 -7.46 40.03 32.89
N ILE A 492 -7.90 38.78 33.04
CA ILE A 492 -8.32 38.20 34.33
C ILE A 492 -7.58 36.86 34.52
N PRO A 493 -6.84 36.64 35.63
CA PRO A 493 -5.95 35.48 35.77
C PRO A 493 -6.56 34.32 36.57
N THR A 494 -6.25 33.07 36.20
CA THR A 494 -6.64 31.86 36.95
C THR A 494 -5.46 30.95 37.35
N LYS A 495 -5.16 30.99 38.66
CA LYS A 495 -4.63 29.93 39.53
C LYS A 495 -3.45 29.04 39.04
N LYS A 496 -2.27 29.28 39.63
CA LYS A 496 -1.10 28.37 39.60
C LYS A 496 -1.41 27.01 40.25
N SER A 497 -1.10 25.90 39.58
CA SER A 497 -0.91 24.59 40.22
C SER A 497 0.57 24.35 40.53
N LYS A 498 0.87 23.63 41.63
CA LYS A 498 2.24 23.42 42.14
C LYS A 498 2.74 22.02 41.78
N ASN A 499 3.81 21.92 40.98
CA ASN A 499 4.62 20.70 40.88
C ASN A 499 6.04 20.95 41.44
N LYS A 500 6.57 19.95 42.17
CA LYS A 500 7.92 20.03 42.77
C LYS A 500 9.00 19.71 41.73
N PRO A 501 10.17 20.38 41.76
CA PRO A 501 11.28 20.09 40.84
C PRO A 501 11.91 18.71 41.10
N GLY A 502 12.60 18.18 40.10
CA GLY A 502 13.11 16.81 40.05
C GLY A 502 14.39 16.57 40.84
N LYS A 503 14.77 15.29 40.95
CA LYS A 503 15.96 14.86 41.73
C LYS A 503 17.29 15.39 41.19
N ARG A 504 17.35 15.80 39.90
CA ARG A 504 18.50 16.47 39.27
C ARG A 504 18.61 17.96 39.64
N ASP A 505 17.48 18.67 39.65
CA ASP A 505 17.45 20.11 39.97
C ASP A 505 17.92 20.37 41.41
N ARG A 506 17.65 19.42 42.31
CA ARG A 506 18.14 19.42 43.70
C ARG A 506 19.66 19.29 43.85
N MET A 507 20.38 18.77 42.86
CA MET A 507 21.85 18.74 42.87
C MET A 507 22.42 20.06 42.36
N LEU A 508 21.86 20.61 41.27
CA LEU A 508 22.28 21.92 40.72
C LEU A 508 22.04 23.07 41.70
N LEU A 509 20.91 23.06 42.45
CA LEU A 509 20.66 24.03 43.51
C LEU A 509 21.60 23.89 44.73
N LYS A 510 22.38 22.81 44.84
CA LYS A 510 23.36 22.65 45.92
C LYS A 510 24.70 23.27 45.54
N SER A 511 25.25 22.93 44.36
CA SER A 511 26.52 23.51 43.89
C SER A 511 26.44 25.04 43.66
N LEU A 512 25.27 25.56 43.26
CA LEU A 512 25.04 27.00 43.09
C LEU A 512 24.85 27.78 44.41
N LYS A 513 24.91 27.13 45.58
CA LYS A 513 24.86 27.80 46.89
C LYS A 513 26.21 27.88 47.61
N GLU A 514 27.24 27.23 47.08
CA GLU A 514 28.56 27.13 47.71
C GLU A 514 29.56 28.14 47.10
N SER A 515 29.14 28.99 46.16
CA SER A 515 30.03 29.83 45.32
C SER A 515 29.78 31.35 45.33
N THR A 516 28.92 31.88 46.21
CA THR A 516 28.68 33.35 46.32
C THR A 516 28.55 33.81 47.77
N GLY A 517 29.66 34.22 48.39
CA GLY A 517 29.70 34.96 49.66
C GLY A 517 29.83 36.48 49.44
N ASN A 518 29.39 37.27 50.42
CA ASN A 518 29.30 38.74 50.37
C ASN A 518 30.62 39.48 50.01
N PRO A 519 30.53 40.66 49.36
CA PRO A 519 31.61 41.65 49.30
C PRO A 519 31.62 42.64 50.49
N ASP A 520 32.61 43.53 50.45
CA ASP A 520 32.81 44.79 51.20
C ASP A 520 33.47 44.76 52.59
N SER A 521 34.79 45.05 52.63
CA SER A 521 35.31 46.33 53.14
C SER A 521 36.86 46.35 53.26
N HIS A 522 37.56 47.23 52.52
CA HIS A 522 38.43 48.29 53.09
C HIS A 522 39.29 49.10 52.08
N ASN A 523 39.11 50.43 52.14
CA ASN A 523 40.15 51.47 52.18
C ASN A 523 40.92 51.94 50.91
N LEU A 524 41.52 53.14 51.05
CA LEU A 524 42.38 53.91 50.13
C LEU A 524 41.69 54.50 48.87
N GLY A 525 42.00 55.74 48.43
CA GLY A 525 42.76 56.80 49.11
C GLY A 525 43.30 57.92 48.19
N LYS A 526 42.82 59.16 48.37
CA LYS A 526 43.36 60.45 47.87
C LYS A 526 43.25 60.81 46.36
N LYS A 527 42.41 61.83 46.11
CA LYS A 527 42.61 63.13 45.38
C LYS A 527 44.05 63.47 44.88
N PRO A 528 44.27 64.50 44.00
CA PRO A 528 43.32 65.50 43.42
C PRO A 528 43.47 65.81 41.90
N ARG A 529 42.50 66.52 41.28
CA ARG A 529 42.70 67.86 40.63
C ARG A 529 41.43 68.49 40.01
N THR A 530 41.39 69.82 40.08
CA THR A 530 40.82 70.83 39.12
C THR A 530 40.16 70.29 37.83
N LYS A 531 38.96 70.68 37.38
CA LYS A 531 38.16 71.94 37.53
C LYS A 531 38.94 73.23 37.19
N ALA A 532 38.61 74.01 36.17
CA ALA A 532 37.53 73.90 35.17
C ALA A 532 37.99 74.58 33.86
N SER A 533 37.08 75.30 33.18
CA SER A 533 37.42 76.57 32.52
C SER A 533 38.06 77.54 33.52
#